data_AF-A0A517QQK0-F1
#
_entry.id   AF-A0A517QQK0-F1
#
_cell.length_a   1.000
_cell.length_b   1.000
_cell.length_c   1.000
_cell.angle_alpha   90.00
_cell.angle_beta   90.00
_cell.angle_gamma   90.00
#
_symmetry.space_group_name_H-M   'P 1'
#
loop_
_entity.id
_entity.type
_entity.pdbx_description
1 polymer ?
#
loop_
_entity_poly.entity_id
_entity_poly.type
_entity_poly.pdbx_seq_one_letter_code
_entity_poly.pdbx_strand_id
1 'polypeptide(L)'
;MVFVITSTAPGSSKPLASIEYRDKGSVLKNSVSLYRRFATAIRGVLEVSRQETSLQIQWVMAGCVVVAGCVVRLSYFEWAIIVVCIGAVLSAEIMNSAIEETVDLLSPEKQEGARKAKDFAAGSVFVIAISSAVVGLFVFGQHLWDL
;
A
#
# COMPACT_ATOMS: atom_id res chain seq x y z
N MET A 1 7.86 -6.10 26.02
CA MET A 1 7.80 -5.96 27.50
C MET A 1 6.36 -6.21 27.87
N VAL A 2 5.98 -7.47 28.10
CA VAL A 2 4.61 -7.80 28.53
C VAL A 2 4.70 -7.91 30.04
N PHE A 3 4.16 -6.92 30.74
CA PHE A 3 3.99 -6.97 32.19
C PHE A 3 2.70 -7.72 32.47
N VAL A 4 2.82 -9.00 32.83
CA VAL A 4 1.73 -9.73 33.46
C VAL A 4 1.79 -9.36 34.94
N ILE A 5 0.94 -8.44 35.38
CA ILE A 5 0.78 -8.13 36.81
C ILE A 5 -0.32 -9.05 37.35
N THR A 6 0.04 -10.28 37.73
CA THR A 6 -0.82 -11.07 38.60
C THR A 6 -0.68 -10.54 40.01
N SER A 7 -1.70 -9.81 40.47
CA SER A 7 -1.83 -9.40 41.87
C SER A 7 -2.23 -10.61 42.71
N THR A 8 -1.26 -11.24 43.37
CA THR A 8 -1.49 -12.06 44.55
C THR A 8 -0.45 -11.71 45.61
N ALA A 9 -0.87 -11.03 46.68
CA ALA A 9 -0.09 -10.94 47.90
C ALA A 9 -0.24 -12.24 48.68
N PRO A 10 0.85 -12.76 49.28
CA PRO A 10 0.65 -13.36 50.59
C PRO A 10 1.82 -13.11 51.54
N GLY A 11 1.49 -12.75 52.78
CA GLY A 11 2.37 -13.02 53.91
C GLY A 11 2.51 -14.54 54.10
N SER A 12 3.58 -15.13 53.57
CA SER A 12 4.22 -16.33 54.12
C SER A 12 5.59 -16.54 53.47
N SER A 13 6.58 -16.74 54.31
CA SER A 13 8.01 -16.94 54.02
C SER A 13 8.27 -18.12 53.07
N LYS A 14 8.83 -17.84 51.89
CA LYS A 14 9.52 -18.83 51.04
C LYS A 14 10.79 -18.19 50.44
N PRO A 15 11.86 -18.96 50.22
CA PRO A 15 13.17 -18.42 49.86
C PRO A 15 13.13 -17.76 48.49
N LEU A 16 13.96 -16.73 48.33
CA LEU A 16 14.12 -15.89 47.15
C LEU A 16 14.09 -16.75 45.88
N ALA A 17 13.02 -16.61 45.10
CA ALA A 17 12.90 -17.20 43.79
C ALA A 17 14.13 -16.80 42.97
N SER A 18 14.93 -17.79 42.59
CA SER A 18 15.98 -17.67 41.59
C SER A 18 15.38 -16.96 40.39
N ILE A 19 15.82 -15.72 40.13
CA ILE A 19 15.48 -15.03 38.88
C ILE A 19 16.12 -15.88 37.79
N GLU A 20 15.30 -16.73 37.17
CA GLU A 20 15.66 -17.46 35.98
C GLU A 20 15.87 -16.41 34.89
N TYR A 21 17.13 -16.04 34.70
CA TYR A 21 17.53 -15.12 33.66
C TYR A 21 17.32 -15.83 32.33
N ARG A 22 16.10 -15.71 31.78
CA ARG A 22 15.76 -16.31 30.49
C ARG A 22 16.61 -15.62 29.43
N ASP A 23 17.66 -16.34 29.00
CA ASP A 23 18.54 -15.96 27.92
C ASP A 23 17.72 -15.52 26.70
N LYS A 24 17.74 -14.22 26.42
CA LYS A 24 17.14 -13.62 25.22
C LYS A 24 18.08 -13.77 24.01
N GLY A 25 19.08 -14.65 24.08
CA GLY A 25 20.00 -14.95 22.98
C GLY A 25 19.34 -15.60 21.75
N SER A 26 18.10 -16.09 21.87
CA SER A 26 17.37 -16.76 20.77
C SER A 26 16.23 -15.94 20.14
N VAL A 27 15.95 -14.73 20.64
CA VAL A 27 14.77 -13.94 20.21
C VAL A 27 15.07 -13.07 18.97
N LEU A 28 16.34 -12.86 18.61
CA LEU A 28 16.72 -11.89 17.57
C LEU A 28 17.62 -12.51 16.49
N LYS A 29 17.09 -13.42 15.68
CA LYS A 29 17.50 -13.49 14.27
C LYS A 29 16.41 -14.06 13.37
N ASN A 30 15.23 -13.46 13.43
CA ASN A 30 14.27 -13.61 12.35
C ASN A 30 14.69 -12.67 11.21
N SER A 31 15.74 -13.03 10.46
CA SER A 31 16.01 -12.42 9.16
C SER A 31 14.90 -12.90 8.23
N VAL A 32 13.72 -12.27 8.34
CA VAL A 32 12.61 -12.50 7.40
C VAL A 32 13.22 -12.37 6.01
N SER A 33 13.27 -13.48 5.28
CA SER A 33 14.00 -13.50 4.00
C SER A 33 13.41 -12.45 3.07
N LEU A 34 14.24 -11.84 2.23
CA LEU A 34 13.80 -10.85 1.23
C LEU A 34 12.62 -11.40 0.42
N TYR A 35 12.69 -12.68 0.04
CA TYR A 35 11.60 -13.38 -0.63
C TYR A 35 10.27 -13.31 0.13
N ARG A 36 10.28 -13.52 1.45
CA ARG A 36 9.06 -13.44 2.26
C ARG A 36 8.48 -12.03 2.29
N ARG A 37 9.32 -10.99 2.30
CA ARG A 37 8.86 -9.58 2.23
C ARG A 37 8.20 -9.27 0.89
N PHE A 38 8.83 -9.68 -0.22
CA PHE A 38 8.24 -9.53 -1.56
C PHE A 38 6.94 -10.33 -1.70
N ALA A 39 6.90 -11.57 -1.20
CA ALA A 39 5.69 -12.38 -1.22
C ALA A 39 4.55 -11.74 -0.42
N THR A 40 4.83 -11.12 0.73
CA THR A 40 3.83 -10.36 1.50
C THR A 40 3.35 -9.13 0.73
N ALA A 41 4.25 -8.34 0.14
CA ALA A 41 3.88 -7.17 -0.65
C ALA A 41 2.99 -7.54 -1.85
N ILE A 42 3.38 -8.58 -2.61
CA ILE A 42 2.61 -9.07 -3.77
C ILE A 42 1.22 -9.54 -3.33
N ARG A 43 1.12 -10.27 -2.21
CA ARG A 43 -0.18 -10.69 -1.66
C ARG A 43 -1.07 -9.49 -1.36
N GLY A 44 -0.54 -8.45 -0.73
CA GLY A 44 -1.29 -7.21 -0.46
C GLY A 44 -1.82 -6.56 -1.74
N VAL A 45 -0.98 -6.42 -2.77
CA VAL A 45 -1.42 -5.86 -4.07
C VAL A 45 -2.53 -6.71 -4.69
N LEU A 46 -2.38 -8.04 -4.69
CA LEU A 46 -3.36 -8.96 -5.27
C LEU A 46 -4.69 -8.96 -4.52
N GLU A 47 -4.65 -8.82 -3.19
CA GLU A 47 -5.83 -8.78 -2.33
C GLU A 47 -6.66 -7.52 -2.62
N VAL A 48 -6.04 -6.34 -2.57
CA VAL A 48 -6.73 -5.07 -2.91
C VAL A 48 -7.24 -5.09 -4.36
N SER A 49 -6.46 -5.64 -5.30
CA SER A 49 -6.88 -5.73 -6.71
C SER A 49 -8.13 -6.58 -6.94
N ARG A 50 -8.44 -7.54 -6.05
CA ARG A 50 -9.65 -8.36 -6.14
C ARG A 50 -10.85 -7.72 -5.46
N GLN A 51 -10.60 -6.92 -4.43
CA GLN A 51 -11.63 -6.29 -3.62
C GLN A 51 -12.14 -5.00 -4.28
N GLU A 52 -11.24 -4.20 -4.85
CA GLU A 52 -11.57 -2.87 -5.38
C GLU A 52 -11.77 -2.85 -6.90
N THR A 53 -12.97 -2.45 -7.30
CA THR A 53 -13.33 -2.34 -8.73
C THR A 53 -12.58 -1.18 -9.41
N SER A 54 -12.31 -0.10 -8.69
CA SER A 54 -11.53 1.04 -9.19
C SER A 54 -10.13 0.62 -9.62
N LEU A 55 -9.47 -0.22 -8.83
CA LEU A 55 -8.13 -0.73 -9.10
C LEU A 55 -8.12 -1.69 -10.31
N GLN A 56 -9.17 -2.50 -10.49
CA GLN A 56 -9.35 -3.33 -11.68
C GLN A 56 -9.46 -2.47 -12.95
N ILE A 57 -10.23 -1.38 -12.91
CA ILE A 57 -10.34 -0.44 -14.02
C ILE A 57 -8.98 0.18 -14.33
N GLN A 58 -8.21 0.58 -13.32
CA GLN A 58 -6.87 1.14 -13.52
C GLN A 58 -5.90 0.15 -14.18
N TRP A 59 -5.96 -1.15 -13.83
CA TRP A 59 -5.16 -2.17 -14.53
C TRP A 59 -5.52 -2.29 -16.01
N VAL A 60 -6.81 -2.26 -16.34
CA VAL A 60 -7.27 -2.30 -17.74
C VAL A 60 -6.78 -1.04 -18.48
N MET A 61 -6.93 0.13 -17.88
CA MET A 61 -6.46 1.40 -18.46
C MET A 61 -4.93 1.40 -18.66
N ALA A 62 -4.18 0.91 -17.68
CA ALA A 62 -2.73 0.74 -17.80
C ALA A 62 -2.37 -0.19 -18.96
N GLY A 63 -3.08 -1.31 -19.12
CA GLY A 63 -2.95 -2.20 -20.27
C GLY A 63 -3.19 -1.50 -21.60
N CYS A 64 -4.27 -0.71 -21.71
CA CYS A 64 -4.57 0.09 -22.90
C CYS A 64 -3.45 1.10 -23.22
N VAL A 65 -2.92 1.79 -22.20
CA VAL A 65 -1.82 2.76 -22.35
C VAL A 65 -0.54 2.06 -22.84
N VAL A 66 -0.22 0.88 -22.31
CA VAL A 66 0.92 0.08 -22.75
C VAL A 66 0.75 -0.35 -24.21
N VAL A 67 -0.42 -0.85 -24.60
CA VAL A 67 -0.70 -1.23 -26.00
C VAL A 67 -0.56 -0.01 -26.92
N ALA A 68 -1.14 1.13 -26.54
CA ALA A 68 -1.00 2.38 -27.29
C ALA A 68 0.48 2.80 -27.42
N GLY A 69 1.25 2.71 -26.34
CA GLY A 69 2.69 3.02 -26.33
C GLY A 69 3.50 2.14 -27.29
N CYS A 70 3.14 0.86 -27.40
CA CYS A 70 3.75 -0.05 -28.36
C CYS A 70 3.38 0.29 -29.82
N VAL A 71 2.12 0.65 -30.09
CA VAL A 71 1.66 1.03 -31.44
C VAL A 71 2.37 2.28 -31.94
N VAL A 72 2.51 3.28 -31.07
CA VAL A 72 3.13 4.57 -31.38
C VAL A 72 4.66 4.52 -31.35
N ARG A 73 5.25 3.40 -30.86
CA ARG A 73 6.70 3.17 -30.75
C ARG A 73 7.41 4.20 -29.88
N LEU A 74 6.91 4.39 -28.65
CA LEU A 74 7.54 5.25 -27.66
C LEU A 74 9.03 4.90 -27.45
N SER A 75 9.84 5.94 -27.29
CA SER A 75 11.24 5.86 -26.90
C SER A 75 11.41 5.35 -25.46
N TYR A 76 12.64 4.97 -25.11
CA TYR A 76 12.96 4.48 -23.77
C TYR A 76 12.64 5.49 -22.66
N PHE A 77 12.82 6.80 -22.91
CA PHE A 77 12.52 7.83 -21.94
C PHE A 77 11.02 8.02 -21.72
N GLU A 78 10.24 7.93 -22.78
CA GLU A 78 8.77 8.04 -22.71
C GLU A 78 8.18 6.83 -22.01
N TRP A 79 8.71 5.63 -22.28
CA TRP A 79 8.36 4.44 -21.51
C TRP A 79 8.65 4.59 -20.02
N ALA A 80 9.80 5.16 -19.65
CA ALA A 80 10.12 5.40 -18.25
C ALA A 80 9.08 6.32 -17.60
N ILE A 81 8.66 7.40 -18.29
CA ILE A 81 7.62 8.31 -17.82
C ILE A 81 6.28 7.58 -17.66
N ILE A 82 5.84 6.82 -18.67
CA ILE A 82 4.59 6.06 -18.65
C ILE A 82 4.57 5.04 -17.51
N VAL A 83 5.66 4.29 -17.31
CA VAL A 83 5.78 3.31 -16.23
C VAL A 83 5.68 3.99 -14.86
N VAL A 84 6.33 5.13 -14.67
CA VAL A 84 6.24 5.91 -13.42
C VAL A 84 4.81 6.41 -13.20
N CYS A 85 4.15 6.93 -14.23
CA CYS A 85 2.77 7.40 -14.17
C CYS A 85 1.79 6.28 -13.78
N ILE A 86 1.90 5.11 -14.42
CA ILE A 86 1.09 3.92 -14.09
C ILE A 86 1.37 3.50 -12.64
N GLY A 87 2.63 3.40 -12.25
CA GLY A 87 3.04 3.02 -10.90
C GLY A 87 2.52 3.98 -9.83
N ALA A 88 2.55 5.29 -10.09
CA ALA A 88 2.05 6.32 -9.19
C ALA A 88 0.53 6.21 -8.98
N VAL A 89 -0.24 6.05 -10.05
CA VAL A 89 -1.69 5.90 -10.02
C VAL A 89 -2.09 4.64 -9.24
N LEU A 90 -1.49 3.49 -9.55
CA LEU A 90 -1.77 2.23 -8.84
C LEU A 90 -1.37 2.30 -7.36
N SER A 91 -0.23 2.92 -7.05
CA SER A 91 0.21 3.08 -5.66
C SER A 91 -0.74 3.96 -4.86
N ALA A 92 -1.25 5.04 -5.47
CA ALA A 92 -2.23 5.92 -4.86
C ALA A 92 -3.55 5.20 -4.58
N GLU A 93 -4.02 4.37 -5.51
CA GLU A 93 -5.23 3.57 -5.34
C GLU A 93 -5.10 2.58 -4.18
N ILE A 94 -3.97 1.85 -4.12
CA ILE A 94 -3.70 0.91 -3.01
C ILE A 94 -3.64 1.64 -1.68
N MET A 95 -3.02 2.82 -1.64
CA MET A 95 -2.96 3.65 -0.44
C MET A 95 -4.35 4.14 -0.02
N ASN A 96 -5.20 4.51 -0.98
CA ASN A 96 -6.59 4.90 -0.72
C ASN A 96 -7.35 3.75 -0.04
N SER A 97 -7.30 2.54 -0.59
CA SER A 97 -7.94 1.36 0.00
C SER A 97 -7.40 1.04 1.40
N ALA A 98 -6.09 1.19 1.62
CA ALA A 98 -5.48 0.99 2.93
C ALA A 98 -5.97 2.02 3.96
N ILE A 99 -6.14 3.28 3.55
CA ILE A 99 -6.69 4.35 4.40
C ILE A 99 -8.17 4.07 4.70
N GLU A 100 -8.96 3.70 3.69
CA GLU A 100 -10.38 3.36 3.86
C GLU A 100 -10.58 2.23 4.87
N GLU A 101 -9.84 1.12 4.71
CA GLU A 101 -9.87 -0.02 5.63
C GLU A 101 -9.44 0.39 7.04
N THR A 102 -8.37 1.19 7.17
CA THR A 102 -7.91 1.68 8.48
C THR A 102 -8.96 2.55 9.16
N VAL A 103 -9.62 3.44 8.41
CA VAL A 103 -10.67 4.32 8.93
C VAL A 103 -11.89 3.50 9.36
N ASP A 104 -12.27 2.48 8.59
CA ASP A 104 -13.40 1.60 8.93
C ASP A 104 -13.13 0.75 10.18
N LEU A 105 -11.89 0.31 10.37
CA LEU A 105 -11.47 -0.39 11.59
C LEU A 105 -11.49 0.53 12.82
N LEU A 106 -11.12 1.80 12.68
CA LEU A 106 -11.03 2.75 13.80
C LEU A 106 -12.35 3.45 14.14
N SER A 107 -13.29 3.53 13.19
CA SER A 107 -14.55 4.25 13.35
C SER A 107 -15.75 3.41 12.89
N PRO A 108 -16.17 2.41 13.68
CA PRO A 108 -17.33 1.57 13.36
C PRO A 108 -18.65 2.37 13.30
N GLU A 109 -18.74 3.48 14.04
CA GLU A 109 -19.82 4.45 13.94
C GLU A 109 -19.41 5.60 13.01
N LYS A 110 -20.30 5.97 12.06
CA LYS A 110 -20.03 7.04 11.09
C LYS A 110 -19.83 8.39 11.78
N GLN A 111 -18.56 8.75 12.02
CA GLN A 111 -18.14 10.06 12.49
C GLN A 111 -17.76 10.97 11.32
N GLU A 112 -17.99 12.29 11.47
CA GLU A 112 -17.68 13.26 10.41
C GLU A 112 -16.19 13.27 10.01
N GLY A 113 -15.29 12.97 10.97
CA GLY A 113 -13.86 12.85 10.72
C GLY A 113 -13.50 11.68 9.79
N ALA A 114 -14.12 10.52 9.98
CA ALA A 114 -13.92 9.34 9.13
C ALA A 114 -14.31 9.63 7.68
N ARG A 115 -15.44 10.32 7.47
CA ARG A 115 -15.87 10.75 6.14
C ARG A 115 -14.83 11.68 5.49
N LYS A 116 -14.35 12.71 6.20
CA LYS A 116 -13.35 13.65 5.67
C LYS A 116 -12.04 12.95 5.29
N ALA A 117 -11.58 12.00 6.10
CA ALA A 117 -10.37 11.24 5.81
C ALA A 117 -10.50 10.45 4.50
N LYS A 118 -11.64 9.78 4.29
CA LYS A 118 -11.94 9.07 3.03
C LYS A 118 -12.04 10.02 1.85
N ASP A 119 -12.72 11.16 2.01
CA ASP A 119 -12.85 12.17 0.95
C ASP A 119 -11.47 12.72 0.53
N PHE A 120 -10.55 12.92 1.47
CA PHE A 120 -9.17 13.35 1.16
C PHE A 120 -8.34 12.26 0.47
N ALA A 121 -8.49 11.01 0.89
CA ALA A 121 -7.82 9.88 0.26
C ALA A 121 -8.27 9.75 -1.22
N ALA A 122 -9.58 9.74 -1.47
CA ALA A 122 -10.14 9.71 -2.81
C ALA A 122 -9.73 10.93 -3.66
N GLY A 123 -9.71 12.12 -3.05
CA GLY A 123 -9.23 13.34 -3.71
C GLY A 123 -7.77 13.25 -4.13
N SER A 124 -6.91 12.60 -3.34
CA SER A 124 -5.50 12.43 -3.68
C SER A 124 -5.29 11.54 -4.92
N VAL A 125 -6.04 10.43 -5.01
CA VAL A 125 -6.05 9.54 -6.18
C VAL A 125 -6.49 10.31 -7.42
N PHE A 126 -7.55 11.12 -7.31
CA PHE A 126 -8.07 11.91 -8.43
C PHE A 126 -7.02 12.89 -9.00
N VAL A 127 -6.28 13.59 -8.13
CA VAL A 127 -5.22 14.51 -8.55
C VAL A 127 -4.09 13.77 -9.27
N ILE A 128 -3.69 12.60 -8.76
CA ILE A 128 -2.65 11.78 -9.39
C ILE A 128 -3.13 11.24 -10.74
N ALA A 129 -4.39 10.80 -10.84
CA ALA A 129 -4.99 10.32 -12.08
C ALA A 129 -5.03 11.41 -13.16
N ILE A 130 -5.46 12.63 -12.82
CA ILE A 130 -5.44 13.76 -13.76
C ILE A 130 -4.01 14.08 -14.19
N SER A 131 -3.07 14.15 -13.25
CA SER A 131 -1.67 14.46 -13.54
C SER A 131 -1.07 13.43 -14.51
N SER A 132 -1.34 12.15 -14.26
CA SER A 132 -0.95 11.03 -15.13
C SER A 132 -1.57 11.14 -16.52
N ALA A 133 -2.86 11.48 -16.62
CA ALA A 133 -3.54 11.69 -17.90
C ALA A 133 -2.93 12.85 -18.70
N VAL A 134 -2.61 13.98 -18.04
CA VAL A 134 -1.96 15.13 -18.69
C VAL A 134 -0.57 14.76 -19.22
N VAL A 135 0.23 14.03 -18.44
CA VAL A 135 1.53 13.54 -18.89
C VAL A 135 1.37 12.58 -20.08
N GLY A 136 0.40 11.66 -20.02
CA GLY A 136 0.07 10.79 -21.14
C GLY A 136 -0.29 11.58 -22.40
N LEU A 137 -1.12 12.63 -22.29
CA LEU A 137 -1.45 13.50 -23.42
C LEU A 137 -0.22 14.18 -24.03
N PHE A 138 0.75 14.61 -23.24
CA PHE A 138 2.00 15.16 -23.79
C PHE A 138 2.83 14.09 -24.50
N VAL A 139 2.98 12.90 -23.89
CA VAL A 139 3.78 11.82 -24.45
C VAL A 139 3.19 11.25 -25.74
N PHE A 140 1.88 11.07 -25.79
CA PHE A 140 1.20 10.56 -26.98
C PHE A 140 0.91 11.66 -28.01
N GLY A 141 0.65 12.90 -27.56
CA GLY A 141 0.31 14.03 -28.42
C GLY A 141 1.42 14.42 -29.38
N GLN A 142 2.69 14.37 -28.94
CA GLN A 142 3.84 14.62 -29.83
C GLN A 142 3.84 13.65 -31.03
N HIS A 143 3.60 12.36 -30.80
CA HIS A 143 3.66 11.36 -31.86
C HIS A 143 2.43 11.37 -32.77
N LEU A 144 1.25 11.71 -32.23
CA LEU A 144 0.03 11.84 -33.02
C LEU A 144 0.05 13.06 -33.94
N TRP A 145 0.82 14.09 -33.60
CA TRP A 145 1.03 15.25 -34.48
C TRP A 145 2.02 14.97 -35.61
N ASP A 146 2.91 14.00 -35.40
CA ASP A 146 3.93 13.59 -36.37
C ASP A 146 3.45 12.49 -37.35
N LEU A 147 2.23 11.96 -37.19
CA LEU A 147 1.57 10.98 -38.07
C LEU A 147 0.77 11.63 -39.20
#